data_AF-A0A8T0HKB8-F1
#
_entry.id   AF-A0A8T0HKB8-F1
#
_cell.length_a   1.000
_cell.length_b   1.000
_cell.length_c   1.000
_cell.angle_alpha   90.00
_cell.angle_beta   90.00
_cell.angle_gamma   90.00
#
_symmetry.space_group_name_H-M   'P 1'
#
loop_
_entity.id
_entity.type
_entity.pdbx_description
1 polymer ?
#
loop_
_entity_poly.entity_id
_entity_poly.type
_entity_poly.pdbx_seq_one_letter_code
_entity_poly.pdbx_strand_id
1 'polypeptide(L)'
;MDYQAEARNGIRFRKLFGTLPDVLVPEMYSELTSHRVLVMEWVEGQRLSEVNDLRLVEPNNSKIWAILLAVCWVSFVVYYVLFKAYHRIGAYA
;
A
#
# COMPACT_ATOMS: atom_id res chain seq x y z
N MET A 1 6.36 -4.82 16.01
CA MET A 1 6.09 -3.98 14.83
C MET A 1 7.32 -3.13 14.58
N ASP A 2 7.83 -3.09 13.35
CA ASP A 2 9.04 -2.34 12.98
C ASP A 2 8.67 -1.29 11.92
N TYR A 3 8.60 -0.02 12.32
CA TYR A 3 8.20 1.07 11.41
C TYR A 3 9.25 1.40 10.35
N GLN A 4 10.50 0.99 10.50
CA GLN A 4 11.47 1.10 9.41
C GLN A 4 11.14 0.12 8.27
N ALA A 5 10.66 -1.08 8.61
CA ALA A 5 10.14 -2.01 7.61
C ALA A 5 8.89 -1.45 6.92
N GLU A 6 8.03 -0.78 7.67
CA GLU A 6 6.85 -0.12 7.13
C GLU A 6 7.19 1.05 6.18
N ALA A 7 8.12 1.93 6.54
CA ALA A 7 8.60 3.00 5.66
C ALA A 7 9.19 2.43 4.36
N ARG A 8 9.99 1.36 4.44
CA ARG A 8 10.52 0.67 3.24
C ARG A 8 9.40 0.13 2.36
N ASN A 9 8.35 -0.41 2.96
CA ASN A 9 7.18 -0.88 2.22
C ASN A 9 6.40 0.29 1.60
N GLY A 10 6.21 1.40 2.33
CA GLY A 10 5.59 2.62 1.82
C GLY A 10 6.31 3.19 0.60
N ILE A 11 7.65 3.20 0.61
CA ILE A 11 8.46 3.62 -0.55
C ILE A 11 8.22 2.71 -1.75
N ARG A 12 8.19 1.38 -1.55
CA ARG A 12 7.89 0.43 -2.62
C ARG A 12 6.48 0.63 -3.15
N PHE A 13 5.52 0.87 -2.27
CA PHE A 13 4.13 1.13 -2.62
C PHE A 13 4.00 2.40 -3.47
N ARG A 14 4.65 3.50 -3.08
CA ARG A 14 4.69 4.74 -3.87
C ARG A 14 5.31 4.52 -5.24
N LYS A 15 6.36 3.69 -5.37
CA LYS A 15 6.97 3.35 -6.67
C LYS A 15 6.02 2.55 -7.58
N LEU A 16 5.22 1.65 -7.01
CA LEU A 16 4.32 0.79 -7.77
C LEU A 16 3.02 1.50 -8.18
N PHE A 17 2.49 2.36 -7.30
CA PHE A 17 1.14 2.92 -7.46
C PHE A 17 1.08 4.45 -7.50
N GLY A 18 2.18 5.15 -7.19
CA GLY A 18 2.20 6.62 -7.11
C GLY A 18 2.03 7.34 -8.45
N THR A 19 2.03 6.63 -9.56
CA THR A 19 1.72 7.18 -10.89
C THR A 19 0.24 7.02 -11.27
N LEU A 20 -0.58 6.34 -10.45
CA LEU A 20 -1.99 6.18 -10.73
C LEU A 20 -2.73 7.50 -10.46
N PRO A 21 -3.52 8.02 -11.41
CA PRO A 21 -4.10 9.36 -11.32
C PRO A 21 -5.06 9.56 -10.14
N ASP A 22 -5.70 8.48 -9.67
CA ASP A 22 -6.66 8.51 -8.57
C ASP A 22 -6.04 8.01 -7.23
N VAL A 23 -4.72 7.86 -7.14
CA VAL A 23 -4.00 7.36 -5.94
C VAL A 23 -2.94 8.34 -5.50
N LEU A 24 -3.00 8.72 -4.22
CA LEU A 24 -1.94 9.44 -3.55
C LEU A 24 -1.28 8.54 -2.50
N VAL A 25 0.04 8.41 -2.57
CA VAL A 25 0.84 7.70 -1.57
C VAL A 25 1.83 8.70 -0.98
N PRO A 26 1.81 8.99 0.33
CA PRO A 26 2.70 9.99 0.93
C PRO A 26 4.18 9.61 0.84
N GLU A 27 5.05 10.61 0.89
CA GLU A 27 6.50 10.40 0.94
C GLU A 27 6.90 9.90 2.33
N MET A 28 7.82 8.94 2.40
CA MET A 28 8.30 8.39 3.66
C MET A 28 9.64 9.04 4.04
N TYR A 29 9.66 9.79 5.15
CA TYR A 29 10.89 10.42 5.65
C TYR A 29 11.69 9.39 6.46
N SER A 30 12.43 8.54 5.73
CA SER A 30 13.17 7.41 6.33
C SER A 30 14.23 7.85 7.34
N GLU A 31 14.85 9.01 7.13
CA GLU A 31 15.85 9.58 8.04
C GLU A 31 15.25 9.99 9.40
N LEU A 32 13.95 10.31 9.42
CA LEU A 32 13.22 10.69 10.63
C LEU A 32 12.44 9.51 11.24
N THR A 33 12.43 8.35 10.55
CA THR A 33 11.70 7.15 10.97
C THR A 33 12.61 6.24 11.80
N SER A 34 12.08 5.76 12.94
CA SER A 34 12.74 4.79 13.83
C SER A 34 11.94 3.49 13.89
N HIS A 35 12.40 2.51 14.67
CA HIS A 35 11.63 1.27 14.90
C HIS A 35 10.27 1.51 15.58
N ARG A 36 10.07 2.66 16.25
CA ARG A 36 8.88 2.96 17.05
C ARG A 36 8.08 4.18 16.59
N VAL A 37 8.61 4.95 15.65
CA VAL A 37 7.96 6.15 15.10
C VAL A 37 8.13 6.14 13.59
N LEU A 38 7.01 6.22 12.87
CA LEU A 38 6.96 6.41 11.42
C LEU A 38 6.71 7.89 11.11
N VAL A 39 7.48 8.47 10.19
CA VAL A 39 7.33 9.86 9.75
C VAL A 39 7.12 9.89 8.24
N MET A 40 6.06 10.55 7.80
CA MET A 40 5.66 10.65 6.38
C MET A 40 5.07 12.02 6.06
N GLU A 41 4.94 12.32 4.77
CA GLU A 41 4.25 13.49 4.23
C GLU A 41 2.83 13.58 4.82
N TRP A 42 2.47 14.77 5.27
CA TRP A 42 1.12 15.04 5.75
C TRP A 42 0.14 15.03 4.57
N VAL A 43 -0.98 14.33 4.74
CA VAL A 43 -2.02 14.22 3.71
C VAL A 43 -3.34 14.71 4.26
N GLU A 44 -3.92 15.69 3.58
CA GLU A 44 -5.28 16.15 3.84
C GLU A 44 -6.29 15.25 3.14
N GLY A 45 -7.34 14.83 3.84
CA GLY A 45 -8.37 13.98 3.27
C GLY A 45 -9.46 13.59 4.27
N GLN A 46 -10.55 13.04 3.76
CA GLN A 46 -11.62 12.49 4.58
C GLN A 46 -11.30 11.04 4.95
N ARG A 47 -11.46 10.69 6.23
CA ARG A 47 -11.29 9.30 6.66
C ARG A 47 -12.40 8.45 6.06
N LEU A 48 -12.04 7.30 5.51
CA LEU A 48 -13.01 6.37 4.92
C LEU A 48 -14.10 5.95 5.93
N SER A 49 -13.74 5.85 7.21
CA SER A 49 -14.68 5.52 8.31
C SER A 49 -15.74 6.60 8.58
N GLU A 50 -15.54 7.83 8.10
CA GLU A 50 -16.48 8.95 8.28
C GLU A 50 -17.40 9.12 7.06
N VAL A 51 -17.16 8.36 5.99
CA VAL A 51 -18.01 8.33 4.81
C VAL A 51 -19.25 7.49 5.13
N ASN A 52 -20.27 8.15 5.66
CA ASN A 52 -21.57 7.52 6.00
C ASN A 52 -22.41 7.18 4.76
N ASP A 53 -22.07 7.73 3.60
CA ASP A 53 -22.80 7.49 2.36
C ASP A 53 -22.11 6.38 1.55
N LEU A 54 -22.57 5.14 1.78
CA LEU A 54 -22.09 3.96 1.05
C LEU A 54 -22.29 4.06 -0.48
N ARG A 55 -23.05 5.05 -0.97
CA ARG A 55 -23.22 5.33 -2.40
C ARG A 55 -21.96 5.88 -3.07
N LEU A 56 -21.09 6.56 -2.30
CA LEU A 56 -19.73 6.92 -2.74
C LEU A 56 -18.76 5.72 -2.71
N VAL A 57 -19.26 4.58 -2.24
CA VAL A 57 -18.58 3.32 -1.95
C VAL A 57 -19.34 2.18 -2.68
N GLU A 58 -20.13 2.50 -3.71
CA GLU A 58 -20.78 1.49 -4.55
C GLU A 58 -19.81 0.93 -5.60
N PRO A 59 -19.73 -0.40 -5.80
CA PRO A 59 -18.78 -1.02 -6.76
C PRO A 59 -18.97 -0.57 -8.21
N ASN A 60 -20.16 -0.06 -8.54
CA ASN A 60 -20.52 0.33 -9.90
C ASN A 60 -20.08 1.77 -10.24
N ASN A 61 -19.67 2.59 -9.27
CA ASN A 61 -19.35 4.01 -9.51
C ASN A 61 -18.18 4.57 -8.69
N SER A 62 -17.61 3.81 -7.75
CA SER A 62 -16.51 4.29 -6.91
C SER A 62 -15.18 3.63 -7.27
N LYS A 63 -14.29 4.42 -7.89
CA LYS A 63 -12.92 4.01 -8.27
C LYS A 63 -12.10 3.45 -7.09
N ILE A 64 -12.46 3.84 -5.87
CA ILE A 64 -11.79 3.47 -4.62
C ILE A 64 -11.75 1.94 -4.43
N TRP A 65 -12.86 1.21 -4.65
CA TRP A 65 -12.87 -0.25 -4.48
C TRP A 65 -12.06 -0.98 -5.53
N ALA A 66 -12.11 -0.52 -6.79
CA ALA A 66 -11.32 -1.09 -7.86
C ALA A 66 -9.81 -0.95 -7.57
N ILE A 67 -9.40 0.21 -7.04
CA ILE A 67 -8.02 0.46 -6.63
C ILE A 67 -7.66 -0.40 -5.41
N LEU A 68 -8.49 -0.44 -4.38
CA LEU A 68 -8.24 -1.26 -3.18
C LEU A 68 -8.13 -2.75 -3.53
N LEU A 69 -9.04 -3.27 -4.36
CA LEU A 69 -8.98 -4.65 -4.86
C LEU A 69 -7.73 -4.88 -5.70
N ALA A 70 -7.41 -4.01 -6.65
CA ALA A 70 -6.22 -4.16 -7.50
C ALA A 70 -4.93 -4.14 -6.66
N VAL A 71 -4.82 -3.23 -5.70
CA VAL A 71 -3.68 -3.14 -4.79
C VAL A 71 -3.55 -4.38 -3.91
N CYS A 72 -4.65 -4.82 -3.28
CA CYS A 72 -4.68 -6.02 -2.46
C CYS A 72 -4.35 -7.27 -3.28
N TRP A 73 -4.88 -7.36 -4.51
CA TRP A 73 -4.69 -8.49 -5.40
C TRP A 73 -3.27 -8.57 -5.96
N VAL A 74 -2.68 -7.43 -6.38
CA VAL A 74 -1.26 -7.36 -6.79
C VAL A 74 -0.35 -7.71 -5.63
N SER A 75 -0.63 -7.19 -4.42
CA SER A 75 0.15 -7.54 -3.23
C SER A 75 0.03 -9.03 -2.90
N PHE A 76 -1.17 -9.61 -3.01
CA PHE A 76 -1.40 -11.04 -2.82
C PHE A 76 -0.66 -11.89 -3.86
N VAL A 77 -0.75 -11.56 -5.15
CA VAL A 77 -0.10 -12.31 -6.23
C VAL A 77 1.42 -12.20 -6.14
N VAL A 78 1.98 -11.00 -5.94
CA VAL A 78 3.44 -10.82 -5.79
C VAL A 78 3.95 -11.57 -4.55
N TYR A 79 3.21 -11.51 -3.43
CA TYR A 79 3.62 -12.20 -2.21
C TYR A 79 3.41 -13.72 -2.27
N TYR A 80 2.34 -14.23 -2.86
CA TYR A 80 2.09 -15.69 -2.89
C TYR A 80 2.75 -16.39 -4.07
N VAL A 81 2.84 -15.75 -5.25
CA VAL A 81 3.35 -16.39 -6.46
C VAL A 81 4.86 -16.19 -6.58
N LEU A 82 5.37 -14.96 -6.47
CA LEU A 82 6.80 -14.68 -6.69
C LEU A 82 7.65 -15.02 -5.46
N PHE A 83 7.22 -14.65 -4.25
CA PHE A 83 8.00 -14.93 -3.04
C PHE A 83 8.06 -16.43 -2.70
N LYS A 84 6.95 -17.16 -2.87
CA LYS A 84 6.90 -18.61 -2.64
C LYS A 84 7.65 -19.41 -3.71
N ALA A 85 7.67 -18.94 -4.96
CA ALA A 85 8.50 -19.52 -6.01
C ALA A 85 10.00 -19.28 -5.75
N TYR A 86 10.39 -18.08 -5.35
CA TYR A 86 11.78 -17.73 -5.04
C TYR A 86 12.35 -18.56 -3.87
N HIS A 87 11.56 -18.76 -2.80
CA HIS A 87 11.98 -19.61 -1.69
C HIS A 87 12.09 -21.11 -2.03
N ARG A 88 11.36 -21.58 -3.05
CA ARG A 88 11.46 -22.96 -3.51
C ARG A 88 12.74 -23.22 -4.31
N ILE A 89 13.25 -22.22 -5.04
CA ILE A 89 14.44 -22.38 -5.88
C ILE A 89 15.72 -22.26 -5.03
N GLY A 90 15.73 -21.43 -3.99
CA GLY A 90 16.86 -21.30 -3.06
C GLY A 90 17.05 -22.46 -2.07
N ALA A 91 16.15 -23.44 -2.05
CA ALA A 91 16.26 -24.65 -1.23
C ALA A 91 16.89 -25.85 -1.97
N TYR A 92 17.23 -25.68 -3.25
CA TYR A 92 17.90 -26.68 -4.09
C TYR A 92 19.25 -26.17 -4.64
N ALA A 93 19.80 -25.10 -4.08
CA ALA A 93 21.11 -24.55 -4.39
C ALA A 93 22.07 -24.74 -3.20
#